data_AF-A0A947GPL5-F1
#
_entry.id   AF-A0A947GPL5-F1
#
_cell.length_a   1.000
_cell.length_b   1.000
_cell.length_c   1.000
_cell.angle_alpha   90.00
_cell.angle_beta   90.00
_cell.angle_gamma   90.00
#
_symmetry.space_group_name_H-M   'P 1'
#
loop_
_entity.id
_entity.type
_entity.pdbx_description
1 polymer ?
#
loop_
_entity_poly.entity_id
_entity_poly.type
_entity_poly.pdbx_seq_one_letter_code
_entity_poly.pdbx_strand_id
1 'polypeptide(L)' 'MEQVKDLPGDLTLEQQFQLRMITLQVRELGLKQAQEYVVEITRQMMIKDNLVKHLLKSA' A
#
# COMPACT_ATOMS: atom_id res chain seq x y z
N MET A 1 24.15 1.44 18.24
CA MET A 1 22.84 1.04 17.68
C MET A 1 22.95 1.29 16.19
N GLU A 2 22.87 0.22 15.41
CA GLU A 2 23.04 0.29 13.96
C GLU A 2 21.85 1.08 13.40
N GLN A 3 22.14 2.22 12.74
CA GLN A 3 21.12 2.96 12.02
C GLN A 3 20.67 2.05 10.87
N VAL A 4 19.53 1.39 11.05
CA VAL A 4 18.86 0.72 9.94
C VAL A 4 18.52 1.82 8.95
N LYS A 5 19.31 1.90 7.88
CA LYS A 5 19.14 2.89 6.83
C LYS A 5 17.96 2.41 6.01
N ASP A 6 16.78 2.98 6.25
CA ASP A 6 15.55 2.63 5.54
C ASP A 6 15.83 2.62 4.02
N LEU A 7 15.72 1.45 3.42
CA LEU A 7 15.86 1.31 1.97
C LEU A 7 14.67 2.04 1.33
N PRO A 8 14.82 2.55 0.08
CA PRO A 8 13.70 3.22 -0.61
C PRO A 8 12.42 2.37 -0.76
N GLY A 9 12.51 1.06 -0.54
CA GLY A 9 11.37 0.13 -0.57
C GLY A 9 10.77 -0.21 0.81
N ASP A 10 11.38 0.27 1.90
CA ASP A 10 10.88 0.01 3.25
C ASP A 10 9.70 0.92 3.58
N LEU A 11 8.78 0.41 4.41
CA LEU A 11 7.69 1.22 4.93
C LEU A 11 8.21 2.13 6.05
N THR A 12 7.82 3.39 6.04
CA THR A 12 8.05 4.29 7.19
C THR A 12 7.27 3.80 8.42
N LEU A 13 7.65 4.26 9.61
CA LEU A 13 6.94 3.91 10.85
C LEU A 13 5.44 4.26 10.78
N GLU A 14 5.09 5.41 10.20
CA GLU A 14 3.69 5.81 10.01
C GLU A 14 2.96 4.86 9.05
N GLN A 15 3.61 4.43 7.98
CA GLN A 15 3.02 3.49 7.03
C GLN A 15 2.83 2.11 7.67
N GLN A 16 3.76 1.66 8.51
CA GLN A 16 3.61 0.42 9.30
C GLN A 16 2.43 0.52 10.28
N PHE A 17 2.27 1.67 10.95
CA PHE A 17 1.12 1.93 11.82
C PHE A 17 -0.21 1.93 11.05
N GLN A 18 -0.26 2.60 9.90
CA GLN A 18 -1.42 2.59 9.00
C GLN A 18 -1.78 1.17 8.55
N LEU A 19 -0.78 0.37 8.17
CA LEU A 19 -0.99 -1.02 7.77
C LEU A 19 -1.59 -1.86 8.91
N ARG A 20 -1.18 -1.61 10.16
CA ARG A 20 -1.78 -2.25 11.33
C ARG A 20 -3.25 -1.88 11.50
N MET A 21 -3.60 -0.61 11.31
CA MET A 21 -4.99 -0.14 11.39
C MET A 21 -5.85 -0.76 10.28
N ILE A 22 -5.37 -0.78 9.05
CA ILE A 22 -6.06 -1.43 7.92
C ILE A 22 -6.25 -2.92 8.18
N THR A 23 -5.25 -3.60 8.75
CA THR A 23 -5.37 -5.03 9.12
C THR A 23 -6.52 -5.27 10.10
N LEU A 24 -6.70 -4.41 11.10
CA LEU A 24 -7.82 -4.51 12.04
C LEU A 24 -9.16 -4.28 11.34
N GLN A 25 -9.23 -3.31 10.44
CA GLN A 25 -10.46 -3.02 9.68
C GLN A 25 -10.84 -4.16 8.72
N VAL A 26 -9.87 -4.73 8.00
CA VAL A 26 -10.11 -5.80 7.03
C VAL A 26 -10.63 -7.08 7.70
N ARG A 27 -10.25 -7.34 8.96
CA ARG A 27 -10.75 -8.50 9.73
C ARG A 27 -12.24 -8.44 10.03
N GLU A 28 -12.80 -7.23 10.08
CA GLU A 28 -14.23 -7.02 10.35
C GLU A 28 -15.09 -7.05 9.07
N LEU A 29 -14.49 -7.20 7.89
CA LEU A 29 -15.22 -7.23 6.63
C LEU A 29 -15.90 -8.57 6.38
N GLY A 30 -17.14 -8.52 5.88
CA GLY A 30 -17.80 -9.69 5.31
C GLY A 30 -17.17 -10.08 3.95
N LEU A 31 -17.42 -11.31 3.50
CA LEU A 31 -16.83 -11.87 2.27
C LEU A 31 -17.01 -10.97 1.04
N LYS A 32 -18.22 -10.45 0.81
CA LYS A 32 -18.51 -9.58 -0.33
C LYS A 32 -17.70 -8.28 -0.29
N GLN A 33 -17.63 -7.64 0.88
CA GLN A 33 -16.87 -6.40 1.07
C GLN A 33 -15.37 -6.65 0.90
N ALA A 34 -14.85 -7.77 1.41
CA ALA A 34 -13.46 -8.16 1.23
C ALA A 34 -13.12 -8.40 -0.26
N GLN A 35 -14.00 -9.08 -1.00
CA GLN A 35 -13.84 -9.29 -2.45
C GLN A 35 -13.83 -7.97 -3.22
N GLU A 36 -14.76 -7.07 -2.94
CA GLU A 36 -14.81 -5.73 -3.52
C GLU A 36 -13.52 -4.96 -3.19
N TYR A 37 -13.08 -4.99 -1.94
CA TYR A 37 -11.86 -4.30 -1.49
C TYR A 37 -10.60 -4.80 -2.21
N VAL A 38 -10.47 -6.11 -2.43
CA VAL A 38 -9.35 -6.70 -3.19
C VAL A 38 -9.34 -6.19 -4.63
N VAL A 39 -10.49 -6.17 -5.30
CA VAL A 39 -10.56 -5.66 -6.68
C VAL A 39 -10.18 -4.19 -6.75
N GLU A 40 -10.67 -3.38 -5.81
CA GLU A 40 -10.39 -1.95 -5.75
C GLU A 40 -8.90 -1.65 -5.48
N ILE A 41 -8.28 -2.32 -4.50
CA ILE A 41 -6.86 -2.08 -4.20
C ILE A 41 -5.97 -2.53 -5.37
N THR A 42 -6.30 -3.62 -6.06
CA THR A 42 -5.59 -4.04 -7.27
C THR A 42 -5.71 -3.01 -8.38
N ARG A 43 -6.90 -2.41 -8.58
CA ARG A 43 -7.06 -1.31 -9.54
C ARG A 43 -6.19 -0.11 -9.18
N GLN A 44 -6.19 0.29 -7.91
CA GLN A 44 -5.39 1.41 -7.43
C GLN A 44 -3.88 1.17 -7.60
N MET A 45 -3.40 -0.07 -7.40
CA MET A 45 -2.01 -0.44 -7.68
C MET A 45 -1.65 -0.24 -9.15
N MET A 46 -2.50 -0.66 -10.09
CA MET A 46 -2.26 -0.44 -11.53
C MET A 46 -2.22 1.06 -11.89
N ILE A 47 -3.08 1.88 -11.27
CA ILE A 47 -3.06 3.34 -11.46
C ILE A 47 -1.75 3.92 -10.93
N LYS A 48 -1.32 3.51 -9.73
CA LYS A 48 -0.04 3.93 -9.13
C LYS A 48 1.14 3.59 -10.05
N ASP A 49 1.15 2.38 -10.63
CA ASP A 49 2.19 1.95 -11.57
C ASP A 49 2.22 2.83 -12.84
N ASN A 50 1.05 3.19 -13.37
CA ASN A 50 0.96 4.09 -14.51
C ASN A 50 1.50 5.49 -14.18
N LEU A 51 1.22 6.01 -12.99
CA LEU A 51 1.74 7.29 -12.51
C LEU A 51 3.27 7.24 -12.35
N VAL A 52 3.80 6.20 -11.71
CA VAL A 52 5.25 6.02 -11.56
C VAL A 52 5.93 5.94 -12.94
N LYS A 53 5.38 5.16 -13.87
CA LYS A 53 5.89 5.08 -15.26
C LYS A 53 5.87 6.44 -15.95
N HIS A 54 4.82 7.25 -15.75
CA HIS A 54 4.76 8.58 -16.31
C HIS A 54 5.86 9.48 -15.71
N LEU A 55 5.99 9.52 -14.38
CA LEU A 55 6.99 10.35 -13.71
C LEU A 55 8.41 9.98 -14.13
N LEU A 56 8.73 8.68 -14.24
CA LEU A 56 10.04 8.21 -14.69
C LEU A 56 10.34 8.52 -16.16
N LYS A 57 9.32 8.61 -17.03
CA LYS A 57 9.49 9.05 -18.42
C LYS A 57 9.67 10.57 -18.56
N SER A 58 9.27 11.32 -17.54
CA SER A 58 9.38 12.79 -17.49
C SER A 58 10.57 13.28 -16.66
N ALA A 59 11.39 12.36 -16.13
CA ALA A 59 12.57 12.64 -15.33
C ALA A 59 13.87 12.59 -16.16
#